data_AF-A0A415FYB9-F1
#
_entry.id   AF-A0A415FYB9-F1
#
_cell.length_a   1.000
_cell.length_b   1.000
_cell.length_c   1.000
_cell.angle_alpha   90.00
_cell.angle_beta   90.00
_cell.angle_gamma   90.00
#
_symmetry.space_group_name_H-M   'P 1'
#
loop_
_entity.id
_entity.type
_entity.pdbx_description
1 polymer ?
#
loop_
_entity_poly.entity_id
_entity_poly.type
_entity_poly.pdbx_seq_one_letter_code
_entity_poly.pdbx_strand_id
1 'polypeptide(L)'
;MKQPEQSYTAIETAHGFVFFTDTTEGQKNRQDFLQFMADHYFDPHFNLGPVNVYRAEGVLKDGSYVNPGEGLYPEYAYLQMDKTPEMELVYRNEMKPTWEDFGSFCHNMHCTSSHRNRNIADILEEIESKDRKLLELSKQGTASDIRQQIEETGQDKALLDKLLKQYYDVRGHRTVGNILRDPMECVTVDGVRLFTPHRQVLAAGHGLFLPGEAKSNPSHAYAWINGDFTRIVFSKDPPANKQVFKVKTVIEKALNKKQDVKKKRNTHPKL
;
A
#
# COMPACT_ATOMS: atom_id res chain seq x y z
N MET A 1 23.14 -27.36 24.53
CA MET A 1 22.05 -26.86 25.39
C MET A 1 20.86 -26.52 24.49
N LYS A 2 19.65 -26.95 24.82
CA LYS A 2 18.44 -26.49 24.10
C LYS A 2 18.21 -25.02 24.47
N GLN A 3 17.98 -24.16 23.49
CA GLN A 3 17.55 -22.78 23.77
C GLN A 3 16.25 -22.82 24.58
N PRO A 4 16.11 -22.02 25.65
CA PRO A 4 14.89 -21.98 26.45
C PRO A 4 13.73 -21.43 25.60
N GLU A 5 12.51 -21.87 25.91
CA GLU A 5 11.31 -21.26 25.35
C GLU A 5 11.22 -19.81 25.85
N GLN A 6 10.90 -18.90 24.94
CA GLN A 6 10.72 -17.47 25.23
C GLN A 6 9.45 -16.96 24.58
N SER A 7 8.83 -15.97 25.21
CA SER A 7 7.76 -15.19 24.60
C SER A 7 8.32 -14.22 23.57
N TYR A 8 7.62 -14.05 22.45
CA TYR A 8 7.99 -13.15 21.38
C TYR A 8 6.76 -12.59 20.65
N THR A 9 6.96 -11.45 19.98
CA THR A 9 6.02 -10.88 19.02
C THR A 9 6.43 -11.26 17.61
N ALA A 10 5.52 -11.80 16.80
CA ALA A 10 5.73 -11.98 15.37
C ALA A 10 4.88 -10.97 14.58
N ILE A 11 5.47 -10.28 13.63
CA ILE A 11 4.77 -9.35 12.74
C ILE A 11 4.82 -9.92 11.32
N GLU A 12 3.64 -10.22 10.79
CA GLU A 12 3.46 -10.67 9.42
C GLU A 12 3.12 -9.47 8.52
N THR A 13 3.73 -9.47 7.35
CA THR A 13 3.44 -8.54 6.25
C THR A 13 3.32 -9.34 4.94
N ALA A 14 2.95 -8.68 3.84
CA ALA A 14 3.03 -9.27 2.50
C ALA A 14 4.45 -9.67 2.07
N HIS A 15 5.48 -9.25 2.82
CA HIS A 15 6.87 -9.66 2.63
C HIS A 15 7.26 -10.86 3.49
N GLY A 16 6.42 -11.34 4.40
CA GLY A 16 6.71 -12.44 5.33
C GLY A 16 6.78 -11.97 6.78
N PHE A 17 7.38 -12.81 7.64
CA PHE A 17 7.44 -12.59 9.08
C PHE A 17 8.75 -11.95 9.54
N VAL A 18 8.64 -11.04 10.50
CA VAL A 18 9.73 -10.56 11.35
C VAL A 18 9.37 -10.83 12.81
N PHE A 19 10.36 -11.13 13.64
CA PHE A 19 10.16 -11.58 15.02
C PHE A 19 10.90 -10.68 15.98
N PHE A 20 10.31 -10.44 17.14
CA PHE A 20 10.87 -9.62 18.20
C PHE A 20 10.74 -10.33 19.54
N THR A 21 11.86 -10.63 20.18
CA THR A 21 11.88 -11.25 21.51
C THR A 21 11.35 -10.29 22.57
N ASP A 22 10.84 -10.80 23.68
CA ASP A 22 10.37 -9.95 24.78
C ASP A 22 11.50 -9.34 25.66
N THR A 23 12.76 -9.47 25.24
CA THR A 23 13.90 -8.77 25.85
C THR A 23 13.81 -7.25 25.64
N THR A 24 14.49 -6.46 26.47
CA THR A 24 14.54 -4.99 26.33
C THR A 24 14.94 -4.53 24.93
N GLU A 25 15.95 -5.19 24.34
CA GLU A 25 16.39 -4.91 22.97
C GLU A 25 15.33 -5.27 21.93
N GLY A 26 14.71 -6.46 22.05
CA GLY A 26 13.66 -6.86 21.14
C GLY A 26 12.43 -5.97 21.19
N GLN A 27 12.03 -5.51 22.39
CA GLN A 27 10.94 -4.55 22.56
C GLN A 27 11.27 -3.19 21.91
N LYS A 28 12.52 -2.72 22.07
CA LYS A 28 12.98 -1.49 21.40
C LYS A 28 12.94 -1.65 19.88
N ASN A 29 13.55 -2.70 19.34
CA ASN A 29 13.59 -2.94 17.89
C ASN A 29 12.19 -3.11 17.31
N ARG A 30 11.26 -3.72 18.06
CA ARG A 30 9.84 -3.80 17.69
C ARG A 30 9.21 -2.41 17.58
N GLN A 31 9.44 -1.56 18.57
CA GLN A 31 8.89 -0.21 18.58
C GLN A 31 9.46 0.64 17.45
N ASP A 32 10.78 0.55 17.20
CA ASP A 32 11.45 1.26 16.12
C ASP A 32 10.91 0.81 14.75
N PHE A 33 10.69 -0.51 14.57
CA PHE A 33 10.08 -1.07 13.37
C PHE A 33 8.63 -0.55 13.17
N LEU A 34 7.79 -0.59 14.19
CA LEU A 34 6.40 -0.12 14.11
C LEU A 34 6.32 1.40 13.89
N GLN A 35 7.18 2.18 14.55
CA GLN A 35 7.25 3.62 14.35
C GLN A 35 7.69 3.97 12.93
N PHE A 36 8.68 3.25 12.38
CA PHE A 36 9.07 3.40 10.99
C PHE A 36 7.87 3.19 10.05
N MET A 37 7.06 2.16 10.30
CA MET A 37 5.85 1.91 9.51
C MET A 37 4.83 3.05 9.63
N ALA A 38 4.66 3.62 10.83
CA ALA A 38 3.77 4.76 11.05
C ALA A 38 4.28 6.02 10.34
N ASP A 39 5.59 6.26 10.31
CA ASP A 39 6.20 7.43 9.68
C ASP A 39 6.06 7.40 8.15
N HIS A 40 6.16 6.22 7.55
CA HIS A 40 6.05 6.02 6.10
C HIS A 40 4.65 5.58 5.62
N TYR A 41 3.66 5.53 6.52
CA TYR A 41 2.36 4.91 6.28
C TYR A 41 1.65 5.34 4.98
N PHE A 42 1.73 6.63 4.66
CA PHE A 42 1.09 7.26 3.50
C PHE A 42 2.02 7.41 2.29
N ASP A 43 3.27 7.01 2.37
CA ASP A 43 4.23 7.21 1.30
C ASP A 43 3.90 6.35 0.08
N PRO A 44 4.09 6.86 -1.15
CA PRO A 44 3.69 6.18 -2.39
C PRO A 44 4.13 4.73 -2.52
N HIS A 45 5.35 4.46 -2.08
CA HIS A 45 6.05 3.20 -2.28
C HIS A 45 5.99 2.30 -1.04
N PHE A 46 5.47 2.82 0.07
CA PHE A 46 5.38 2.07 1.31
C PHE A 46 4.14 1.18 1.27
N ASN A 47 4.33 -0.07 0.86
CA ASN A 47 3.25 -1.05 0.79
C ASN A 47 3.72 -2.40 1.33
N LEU A 48 3.45 -2.63 2.61
CA LEU A 48 3.64 -3.92 3.26
C LEU A 48 2.44 -4.85 3.13
N GLY A 49 1.37 -4.44 2.45
CA GLY A 49 0.08 -5.10 2.55
C GLY A 49 -0.47 -5.08 3.98
N PRO A 50 -1.45 -5.95 4.28
CA PRO A 50 -1.97 -6.11 5.63
C PRO A 50 -0.88 -6.50 6.62
N VAL A 51 -1.02 -6.00 7.84
CA VAL A 51 -0.10 -6.25 8.95
C VAL A 51 -0.85 -6.99 10.03
N ASN A 52 -0.35 -8.17 10.37
CA ASN A 52 -0.85 -8.98 11.48
C ASN A 52 0.22 -9.06 12.56
N VAL A 53 -0.18 -8.82 13.80
CA VAL A 53 0.69 -8.90 14.97
C VAL A 53 0.25 -10.07 15.82
N TYR A 54 1.19 -10.97 16.08
CA TYR A 54 0.97 -12.18 16.85
C TYR A 54 1.80 -12.17 18.13
N ARG A 55 1.24 -12.77 19.18
CA ARG A 55 1.98 -13.20 20.37
C ARG A 55 2.19 -14.70 20.28
N ALA A 56 3.40 -15.16 20.62
CA ALA A 56 3.72 -16.58 20.64
C ALA A 56 4.78 -16.89 21.70
N GLU A 57 4.87 -18.16 22.06
CA GLU A 57 5.93 -18.70 22.91
C GLU A 57 6.66 -19.82 22.17
N GLY A 58 7.96 -19.91 22.34
CA GLY A 58 8.75 -20.99 21.77
C GLY A 58 10.22 -20.63 21.55
N VAL A 59 10.90 -21.48 20.80
CA VAL A 59 12.32 -21.30 20.48
C VAL A 59 12.45 -20.58 19.14
N LEU A 60 12.86 -19.31 19.17
CA LEU A 60 13.26 -18.58 17.97
C LEU A 60 14.72 -18.94 17.63
N LYS A 61 14.93 -19.48 16.43
CA LYS A 61 16.28 -19.65 15.91
C LYS A 61 16.83 -18.29 15.51
N ASP A 62 18.05 -18.00 15.97
CA ASP A 62 18.76 -16.79 15.58
C ASP A 62 18.81 -16.65 14.05
N GLY A 63 18.53 -15.46 13.57
CA GLY A 63 18.47 -15.14 12.15
C GLY A 63 18.27 -13.65 11.96
N SER A 64 18.57 -13.14 10.77
CA SER A 64 18.43 -11.72 10.44
C SER A 64 16.99 -11.20 10.48
N TYR A 65 16.00 -12.08 10.62
CA TYR A 65 14.58 -11.78 10.78
C TYR A 65 14.14 -11.71 12.26
N VAL A 66 15.06 -11.95 13.22
CA VAL A 66 14.81 -11.86 14.67
C VAL A 66 15.50 -10.62 15.21
N ASN A 67 14.74 -9.76 15.93
CA ASN A 67 15.18 -8.48 16.46
C ASN A 67 16.01 -7.67 15.45
N PRO A 68 15.59 -7.53 14.18
CA PRO A 68 16.44 -6.84 13.24
C PRO A 68 16.61 -5.39 13.68
N GLY A 69 17.86 -4.94 13.81
CA GLY A 69 18.21 -3.62 14.33
C GLY A 69 17.93 -2.48 13.36
N GLU A 70 18.72 -1.41 13.46
CA GLU A 70 18.66 -0.18 12.64
C GLU A 70 19.10 -0.38 11.17
N GLY A 71 18.77 -1.52 10.56
CA GLY A 71 18.89 -1.69 9.11
C GLY A 71 17.98 -0.71 8.38
N LEU A 72 18.45 -0.10 7.30
CA LEU A 72 17.64 0.78 6.46
C LEU A 72 16.51 -0.03 5.82
N TYR A 73 15.28 0.16 6.30
CA TYR A 73 14.09 -0.34 5.63
C TYR A 73 14.07 0.16 4.17
N PRO A 74 13.78 -0.66 3.14
CA PRO A 74 13.05 -1.94 3.15
C PRO A 74 13.91 -3.21 3.22
N GLU A 75 15.16 -3.13 3.69
CA GLU A 75 16.12 -4.24 3.61
C GLU A 75 15.99 -5.29 4.73
N TYR A 76 14.92 -5.23 5.54
CA TYR A 76 14.67 -6.24 6.55
C TYR A 76 14.57 -7.64 5.92
N ALA A 77 15.23 -8.60 6.57
CA ALA A 77 15.05 -10.00 6.21
C ALA A 77 13.71 -10.46 6.76
N TYR A 78 12.83 -10.90 5.87
CA TYR A 78 11.55 -11.51 6.23
C TYR A 78 11.63 -13.01 6.04
N LEU A 79 11.17 -13.76 7.04
CA LEU A 79 11.05 -15.21 6.94
C LEU A 79 9.78 -15.56 6.15
N GLN A 80 9.95 -16.32 5.06
CA GLN A 80 8.83 -16.92 4.34
C GLN A 80 8.39 -18.19 5.07
N MET A 81 7.24 -18.12 5.74
CA MET A 81 6.61 -19.27 6.37
C MET A 81 5.12 -19.02 6.53
N ASP A 82 4.36 -20.08 6.79
CA ASP A 82 2.97 -19.98 7.20
C ASP A 82 2.87 -19.73 8.70
N LYS A 83 1.78 -19.08 9.12
CA LYS A 83 1.41 -18.92 10.53
C LYS A 83 1.35 -20.29 11.21
N THR A 84 1.94 -20.41 12.40
CA THR A 84 1.86 -21.63 13.21
C THR A 84 0.68 -21.60 14.19
N PRO A 85 0.19 -22.75 14.69
CA PRO A 85 -0.91 -22.81 15.65
C PRO A 85 -0.62 -22.06 16.97
N GLU A 86 0.64 -21.94 17.35
CA GLU A 86 1.09 -21.29 18.60
C GLU A 86 1.05 -19.76 18.52
N MET A 87 0.87 -19.19 17.32
CA MET A 87 0.76 -17.75 17.11
C MET A 87 -0.67 -17.26 17.35
N GLU A 88 -0.90 -16.58 18.46
CA GLU A 88 -2.16 -15.92 18.78
C GLU A 88 -2.21 -14.55 18.10
N LEU A 89 -3.25 -14.29 17.30
CA LEU A 89 -3.43 -12.99 16.63
C LEU A 89 -3.89 -11.97 17.67
N VAL A 90 -3.12 -10.91 17.84
CA VAL A 90 -3.41 -9.83 18.80
C VAL A 90 -3.97 -8.61 18.09
N TYR A 91 -3.49 -8.32 16.89
CA TYR A 91 -3.91 -7.14 16.14
C TYR A 91 -3.79 -7.37 14.63
N ARG A 92 -4.70 -6.75 13.88
CA ARG A 92 -4.68 -6.73 12.42
C ARG A 92 -5.01 -5.33 11.91
N ASN A 93 -4.25 -4.88 10.93
CA ASN A 93 -4.51 -3.65 10.18
C ASN A 93 -4.36 -3.93 8.68
N GLU A 94 -5.27 -3.40 7.86
CA GLU A 94 -5.20 -3.61 6.40
C GLU A 94 -4.14 -2.72 5.72
N MET A 95 -3.60 -1.75 6.46
CA MET A 95 -2.64 -0.76 5.99
C MET A 95 -3.16 0.02 4.77
N LYS A 96 -4.48 0.25 4.66
CA LYS A 96 -5.02 1.10 3.60
C LYS A 96 -4.66 2.56 3.90
N PRO A 97 -4.44 3.39 2.88
CA PRO A 97 -4.13 4.81 3.08
C PRO A 97 -5.39 5.60 3.45
N THR A 98 -6.08 5.21 4.53
CA THR A 98 -7.23 5.92 5.09
C THR A 98 -6.86 6.49 6.46
N TRP A 99 -7.60 7.51 6.90
CA TRP A 99 -7.39 8.10 8.22
C TRP A 99 -7.72 7.08 9.34
N GLU A 100 -8.74 6.24 9.15
CA GLU A 100 -9.18 5.24 10.12
C GLU A 100 -8.14 4.12 10.30
N ASP A 101 -7.65 3.54 9.21
CA ASP A 101 -6.63 2.48 9.31
C ASP A 101 -5.32 3.03 9.89
N PHE A 102 -4.91 4.25 9.54
CA PHE A 102 -3.74 4.90 10.12
C PHE A 102 -3.92 5.20 11.61
N GLY A 103 -5.05 5.79 12.00
CA GLY A 103 -5.36 6.11 13.39
C GLY A 103 -5.41 4.85 14.27
N SER A 104 -6.07 3.80 13.77
CA SER A 104 -6.09 2.48 14.40
C SER A 104 -4.68 1.91 14.56
N PHE A 105 -3.84 1.99 13.53
CA PHE A 105 -2.47 1.50 13.58
C PHE A 105 -1.66 2.22 14.67
N CYS A 106 -1.64 3.56 14.64
CA CYS A 106 -0.88 4.33 15.63
C CYS A 106 -1.37 4.11 17.06
N HIS A 107 -2.70 4.08 17.26
CA HIS A 107 -3.28 3.87 18.58
C HIS A 107 -2.90 2.50 19.18
N ASN A 108 -3.14 1.42 18.43
CA ASN A 108 -2.94 0.06 18.93
C ASN A 108 -1.46 -0.32 19.03
N MET A 109 -0.61 0.21 18.14
CA MET A 109 0.84 -0.04 18.13
C MET A 109 1.64 0.97 18.95
N HIS A 110 0.95 1.86 19.68
CA HIS A 110 1.57 2.92 20.49
C HIS A 110 2.60 3.77 19.73
N CYS A 111 2.33 4.05 18.45
CA CYS A 111 3.19 4.87 17.62
C CYS A 111 2.80 6.34 17.72
N THR A 112 3.79 7.20 17.52
CA THR A 112 3.57 8.64 17.41
C THR A 112 3.25 9.01 15.96
N SER A 113 2.32 9.95 15.77
CA SER A 113 1.96 10.44 14.44
C SER A 113 2.73 11.72 14.11
N SER A 114 3.55 11.67 13.07
CA SER A 114 4.24 12.85 12.53
C SER A 114 3.23 13.95 12.15
N HIS A 115 3.67 15.22 12.17
CA HIS A 115 2.82 16.34 11.73
C HIS A 115 2.32 16.15 10.29
N ARG A 116 3.18 15.62 9.41
CA ARG A 116 2.82 15.30 8.02
C ARG A 116 1.68 14.28 7.97
N ASN A 117 1.80 13.16 8.68
CA ASN A 117 0.81 12.09 8.59
C ASN A 117 -0.49 12.45 9.31
N ARG A 118 -0.44 13.29 10.36
CA ARG A 118 -1.66 13.89 10.94
C ARG A 118 -2.40 14.76 9.94
N ASN A 119 -1.70 15.70 9.29
CA ASN A 119 -2.34 16.54 8.27
C ASN A 119 -2.95 15.71 7.13
N ILE A 120 -2.27 14.64 6.68
CA ILE A 120 -2.81 13.73 5.66
C ILE A 120 -4.07 13.04 6.18
N ALA A 121 -4.05 12.50 7.40
CA ALA A 121 -5.19 11.82 8.01
C ALA A 121 -6.39 12.78 8.17
N ASP A 122 -6.18 14.00 8.65
CA ASP A 122 -7.24 15.00 8.81
C ASP A 122 -7.89 15.36 7.46
N ILE A 123 -7.07 15.50 6.39
CA ILE A 123 -7.57 15.75 5.04
C ILE A 123 -8.38 14.55 4.53
N LEU A 124 -7.92 13.32 4.77
CA LEU A 124 -8.63 12.09 4.36
C LEU A 124 -9.97 11.94 5.10
N GLU A 125 -10.02 12.23 6.39
CA GLU A 125 -11.26 12.25 7.18
C GLU A 125 -12.24 13.28 6.63
N GLU A 126 -11.76 14.48 6.32
CA GLU A 126 -12.58 15.55 5.78
C GLU A 126 -13.13 15.20 4.38
N ILE A 127 -12.32 14.59 3.51
CA ILE A 127 -12.79 14.09 2.21
C ILE A 127 -13.93 13.07 2.38
N GLU A 128 -13.79 12.13 3.31
CA GLU A 128 -14.82 11.13 3.58
C GLU A 128 -16.11 11.77 4.14
N SER A 129 -15.96 12.74 5.05
CA SER A 129 -17.06 13.55 5.58
C SER A 129 -17.82 14.28 4.47
N LYS A 130 -17.08 14.88 3.52
CA LYS A 130 -17.65 15.54 2.34
C LYS A 130 -18.35 14.55 1.40
N ASP A 131 -17.81 13.33 1.24
CA ASP A 131 -18.47 12.27 0.47
C ASP A 131 -19.81 11.85 1.08
N ARG A 132 -19.86 11.68 2.41
CA ARG A 132 -21.12 11.40 3.12
C ARG A 132 -22.13 12.53 2.91
N LYS A 133 -21.70 13.79 3.05
CA LYS A 133 -22.55 14.96 2.84
C LYS A 133 -23.09 15.05 1.41
N LEU A 134 -22.25 14.79 0.40
CA LEU A 134 -22.68 14.76 -1.01
C LEU A 134 -23.73 13.68 -1.25
N LEU A 135 -23.55 12.49 -0.68
CA LEU A 135 -24.51 11.40 -0.78
C LEU A 135 -25.84 11.77 -0.12
N GLU A 136 -25.83 12.43 1.04
CA GLU A 136 -27.05 12.90 1.70
C GLU A 136 -27.78 13.96 0.88
N LEU A 137 -27.06 14.99 0.41
CA LEU A 137 -27.63 16.06 -0.42
C LEU A 137 -28.24 15.51 -1.72
N SER A 138 -27.60 14.51 -2.36
CA SER A 138 -28.13 13.89 -3.58
C SER A 138 -29.50 13.24 -3.42
N LYS A 139 -29.86 12.86 -2.18
CA LYS A 139 -31.17 12.24 -1.85
C LYS A 139 -32.26 13.27 -1.58
N GLN A 140 -31.90 14.52 -1.29
CA GLN A 140 -32.83 15.58 -0.87
C GLN A 140 -33.55 16.28 -2.04
N GLY A 141 -33.22 15.94 -3.29
CA GLY A 141 -33.90 16.43 -4.48
C GLY A 141 -33.05 17.43 -5.28
N THR A 142 -33.71 18.27 -6.08
CA THR A 142 -33.03 19.14 -7.06
C THR A 142 -33.34 20.64 -6.87
N ALA A 143 -33.74 21.04 -5.66
CA ALA A 143 -33.92 22.45 -5.31
C ALA A 143 -32.61 23.23 -5.51
N SER A 144 -32.72 24.53 -5.85
CA SER A 144 -31.57 25.34 -6.26
C SER A 144 -30.50 25.47 -5.18
N ASP A 145 -30.93 25.57 -3.92
CA ASP A 145 -30.09 25.61 -2.72
C ASP A 145 -29.33 24.29 -2.50
N ILE A 146 -29.99 23.14 -2.71
CA ILE A 146 -29.36 21.82 -2.63
C ILE A 146 -28.30 21.67 -3.73
N ARG A 147 -28.60 22.12 -4.96
CA ARG A 147 -27.63 22.08 -6.07
C ARG A 147 -26.40 22.92 -5.77
N GLN A 148 -26.58 24.12 -5.23
CA GLN A 148 -25.49 24.99 -4.83
C GLN A 148 -24.62 24.33 -3.75
N GLN A 149 -25.23 23.74 -2.72
CA GLN A 149 -24.48 23.03 -1.67
C GLN A 149 -23.70 21.82 -2.20
N ILE A 150 -24.25 21.08 -3.15
CA ILE A 150 -23.55 19.96 -3.82
C ILE A 150 -22.33 20.49 -4.56
N GLU A 151 -22.47 21.59 -5.30
CA GLU A 151 -21.37 22.19 -6.05
C GLU A 151 -20.25 22.68 -5.11
N GLU A 152 -20.59 23.48 -4.09
CA GLU A 152 -19.63 23.98 -3.10
C GLU A 152 -18.91 22.83 -2.38
N THR A 153 -19.66 21.84 -1.90
CA THR A 153 -19.11 20.66 -1.20
C THR A 153 -18.19 19.85 -2.14
N GLY A 154 -18.55 19.75 -3.43
CA GLY A 154 -17.74 19.09 -4.45
C GLY A 154 -16.44 19.83 -4.76
N GLN A 155 -16.49 21.16 -4.82
CA GLN A 155 -15.30 22.01 -5.02
C GLN A 155 -14.32 21.91 -3.84
N ASP A 156 -14.83 21.96 -2.60
CA ASP A 156 -14.03 21.79 -1.39
C ASP A 156 -13.34 20.43 -1.38
N LYS A 157 -14.09 19.35 -1.66
CA LYS A 157 -13.54 18.00 -1.75
C LYS A 157 -12.42 17.92 -2.80
N ALA A 158 -12.63 18.51 -3.98
CA ALA A 158 -11.64 18.52 -5.04
C ALA A 158 -10.35 19.29 -4.64
N LEU A 159 -10.48 20.36 -3.86
CA LEU A 159 -9.33 21.09 -3.32
C LEU A 159 -8.54 20.24 -2.33
N LEU A 160 -9.22 19.54 -1.42
CA LEU A 160 -8.60 18.62 -0.46
C LEU A 160 -7.87 17.47 -1.16
N ASP A 161 -8.50 16.83 -2.16
CA ASP A 161 -7.88 15.77 -2.96
C ASP A 161 -6.66 16.28 -3.74
N LYS A 162 -6.70 17.52 -4.23
CA LYS A 162 -5.54 18.18 -4.84
C LYS A 162 -4.39 18.37 -3.85
N LEU A 163 -4.67 18.68 -2.59
CA LEU A 163 -3.64 18.79 -1.55
C LEU A 163 -2.90 17.46 -1.36
N LEU A 164 -3.64 16.35 -1.20
CA LEU A 164 -3.07 15.01 -1.08
C LEU A 164 -2.21 14.65 -2.30
N LYS A 165 -2.71 14.92 -3.50
CA LYS A 165 -2.07 14.60 -4.78
C LYS A 165 -0.80 15.39 -5.06
N GLN A 166 -0.81 16.69 -4.81
CA GLN A 166 0.25 17.59 -5.26
C GLN A 166 1.31 17.86 -4.21
N TYR A 167 0.91 18.01 -2.95
CA TYR A 167 1.83 18.43 -1.88
C TYR A 167 2.36 17.26 -1.07
N TYR A 168 1.54 16.23 -0.87
CA TYR A 168 1.91 15.07 -0.07
C TYR A 168 2.32 13.85 -0.89
N ASP A 169 1.82 13.72 -2.13
CA ASP A 169 1.92 12.51 -2.98
C ASP A 169 1.52 11.25 -2.19
N VAL A 170 0.27 11.20 -1.69
CA VAL A 170 -0.18 10.11 -0.81
C VAL A 170 -0.48 8.85 -1.62
N ARG A 171 -0.04 7.68 -1.13
CA ARG A 171 -0.41 6.36 -1.68
C ARG A 171 -1.93 6.26 -1.83
N GLY A 172 -2.40 5.84 -3.00
CA GLY A 172 -3.85 5.80 -3.32
C GLY A 172 -4.44 7.14 -3.78
N HIS A 173 -3.79 8.28 -3.49
CA HIS A 173 -4.22 9.62 -3.88
C HIS A 173 -3.12 10.32 -4.69
N ARG A 174 -2.53 9.64 -5.66
CA ARG A 174 -1.44 10.19 -6.47
C ARG A 174 -1.94 10.77 -7.77
N THR A 175 -1.23 11.77 -8.31
CA THR A 175 -1.49 12.21 -9.68
C THR A 175 -1.07 11.14 -10.69
N VAL A 176 -1.73 11.12 -11.85
CA VAL A 176 -1.28 10.28 -12.99
C VAL A 176 0.18 10.59 -13.34
N GLY A 177 0.57 11.87 -13.34
CA GLY A 177 1.95 12.28 -13.59
C GLY A 177 2.97 11.63 -12.63
N ASN A 178 2.69 11.62 -11.33
CA ASN A 178 3.55 11.00 -10.32
C ASN A 178 3.61 9.49 -10.48
N ILE A 179 2.47 8.83 -10.73
CA ILE A 179 2.42 7.38 -10.99
C ILE A 179 3.29 7.02 -12.20
N LEU A 180 3.15 7.73 -13.31
CA LEU A 180 3.85 7.42 -14.56
C LEU A 180 5.37 7.66 -14.47
N ARG A 181 5.81 8.65 -13.68
CA ARG A 181 7.22 8.99 -13.49
C ARG A 181 7.87 8.32 -12.28
N ASP A 182 7.09 7.53 -11.55
CA ASP A 182 7.56 6.84 -10.35
C ASP A 182 8.86 6.05 -10.61
N PRO A 183 9.90 6.21 -9.78
CA PRO A 183 11.18 5.53 -9.97
C PRO A 183 11.10 4.02 -9.69
N MET A 184 10.09 3.54 -8.97
CA MET A 184 9.95 2.13 -8.63
C MET A 184 9.58 1.30 -9.86
N GLU A 185 10.19 0.12 -9.95
CA GLU A 185 9.94 -0.82 -11.05
C GLU A 185 8.46 -1.24 -11.15
N CYS A 186 7.74 -1.22 -10.02
CA CYS A 186 6.33 -1.59 -9.91
C CYS A 186 5.58 -0.64 -8.96
N VAL A 187 4.42 -0.16 -9.40
CA VAL A 187 3.46 0.62 -8.60
C VAL A 187 2.10 -0.08 -8.65
N THR A 188 1.35 -0.05 -7.55
CA THR A 188 -0.01 -0.59 -7.50
C THR A 188 -1.02 0.56 -7.64
N VAL A 189 -2.00 0.39 -8.53
CA VAL A 189 -3.11 1.33 -8.76
C VAL A 189 -4.39 0.51 -8.83
N ASP A 190 -5.38 0.78 -7.96
CA ASP A 190 -6.62 -0.01 -7.83
C ASP A 190 -6.39 -1.53 -7.77
N GLY A 191 -5.39 -1.95 -7.01
CA GLY A 191 -5.00 -3.37 -6.88
C GLY A 191 -4.24 -3.93 -8.08
N VAL A 192 -4.13 -3.18 -9.19
CA VAL A 192 -3.41 -3.60 -10.40
C VAL A 192 -1.95 -3.17 -10.32
N ARG A 193 -1.06 -4.10 -10.65
CA ARG A 193 0.38 -3.84 -10.69
C ARG A 193 0.82 -3.30 -12.05
N LEU A 194 1.34 -2.08 -12.04
CA LEU A 194 1.87 -1.40 -13.21
C LEU A 194 3.40 -1.33 -13.11
N PHE A 195 4.07 -2.09 -13.98
CA PHE A 195 5.52 -2.03 -14.13
C PHE A 195 5.95 -0.87 -15.03
N THR A 196 7.24 -0.51 -15.01
CA THR A 196 7.78 0.56 -15.87
C THR A 196 7.35 0.45 -17.34
N PRO A 197 7.38 -0.72 -18.02
CA PRO A 197 6.90 -0.81 -19.40
C PRO A 197 5.40 -0.54 -19.56
N HIS A 198 4.57 -0.92 -18.59
CA HIS A 198 3.13 -0.60 -18.58
C HIS A 198 2.94 0.92 -18.52
N ARG A 199 3.68 1.57 -17.61
CA ARG A 199 3.60 3.02 -17.40
C ARG A 199 4.10 3.81 -18.61
N GLN A 200 5.10 3.30 -19.35
CA GLN A 200 5.56 3.90 -20.60
C GLN A 200 4.49 3.88 -21.70
N VAL A 201 3.76 2.77 -21.85
CA VAL A 201 2.64 2.66 -22.80
C VAL A 201 1.54 3.68 -22.46
N LEU A 202 1.19 3.77 -21.17
CA LEU A 202 0.18 4.72 -20.70
C LEU A 202 0.65 6.17 -20.90
N ALA A 203 1.91 6.49 -20.58
CA ALA A 203 2.49 7.82 -20.77
C ALA A 203 2.52 8.25 -22.25
N ALA A 204 2.63 7.31 -23.18
CA ALA A 204 2.51 7.55 -24.63
C ALA A 204 1.06 7.77 -25.10
N GLY A 205 0.07 7.72 -24.19
CA GLY A 205 -1.34 7.98 -24.48
C GLY A 205 -2.12 6.77 -25.00
N HIS A 206 -1.50 5.59 -25.01
CA HIS A 206 -2.07 4.35 -25.52
C HIS A 206 -2.87 3.58 -24.46
N GLY A 207 -3.71 2.65 -24.92
CA GLY A 207 -4.33 1.64 -24.08
C GLY A 207 -3.38 0.48 -23.81
N LEU A 208 -3.57 -0.18 -22.68
CA LEU A 208 -2.82 -1.35 -22.26
C LEU A 208 -3.78 -2.52 -22.06
N PHE A 209 -3.45 -3.68 -22.60
CA PHE A 209 -4.09 -4.94 -22.27
C PHE A 209 -3.28 -5.68 -21.20
N LEU A 210 -3.96 -6.09 -20.14
CA LEU A 210 -3.40 -6.72 -18.95
C LEU A 210 -3.85 -8.19 -18.90
N PRO A 211 -3.07 -9.13 -19.44
CA PRO A 211 -3.48 -10.53 -19.59
C PRO A 211 -3.62 -11.27 -18.25
N GLY A 212 -2.92 -10.83 -17.20
CA GLY A 212 -3.10 -11.35 -15.84
C GLY A 212 -4.47 -10.99 -15.29
N GLU A 213 -4.79 -9.69 -15.29
CA GLU A 213 -6.08 -9.18 -14.84
C GLU A 213 -7.25 -9.71 -15.68
N ALA A 214 -7.10 -9.84 -16.99
CA ALA A 214 -8.14 -10.43 -17.84
C ALA A 214 -8.60 -11.84 -17.38
N LYS A 215 -7.74 -12.58 -16.65
CA LYS A 215 -8.07 -13.90 -16.09
C LYS A 215 -8.61 -13.82 -14.66
N SER A 216 -7.98 -13.02 -13.79
CA SER A 216 -8.28 -12.98 -12.35
C SER A 216 -9.28 -11.88 -11.96
N ASN A 217 -9.27 -10.78 -12.68
CA ASN A 217 -10.07 -9.59 -12.42
C ASN A 217 -10.51 -8.95 -13.76
N PRO A 218 -11.50 -9.54 -14.47
CA PRO A 218 -11.83 -9.13 -15.83
C PRO A 218 -12.25 -7.68 -15.99
N SER A 219 -12.71 -6.99 -14.94
CA SER A 219 -13.02 -5.56 -14.97
C SER A 219 -11.78 -4.67 -15.12
N HIS A 220 -10.58 -5.24 -14.98
CA HIS A 220 -9.29 -4.57 -15.11
C HIS A 220 -8.45 -5.14 -16.27
N ALA A 221 -9.09 -5.81 -17.24
CA ALA A 221 -8.43 -6.38 -18.41
C ALA A 221 -7.72 -5.33 -19.28
N TYR A 222 -8.20 -4.08 -19.28
CA TYR A 222 -7.61 -2.97 -20.01
C TYR A 222 -7.38 -1.77 -19.09
N ALA A 223 -6.36 -0.97 -19.43
CA ALA A 223 -6.04 0.28 -18.75
C ALA A 223 -5.70 1.40 -19.74
N TRP A 224 -6.13 2.64 -19.48
CA TRP A 224 -5.70 3.83 -20.23
C TRP A 224 -5.85 5.09 -19.40
N ILE A 225 -5.20 6.18 -19.80
CA ILE A 225 -5.39 7.50 -19.17
C ILE A 225 -6.62 8.17 -19.78
N ASN A 226 -7.51 8.70 -18.95
CA ASN A 226 -8.67 9.46 -19.42
C ASN A 226 -8.30 10.79 -20.09
N GLY A 227 -9.25 11.39 -20.81
CA GLY A 227 -8.97 12.54 -21.69
C GLY A 227 -8.44 13.80 -20.98
N ASP A 228 -8.79 13.99 -19.70
CA ASP A 228 -8.35 15.13 -18.88
C ASP A 228 -7.05 14.83 -18.09
N PHE A 229 -6.44 13.66 -18.27
CA PHE A 229 -5.23 13.22 -17.58
C PHE A 229 -5.32 13.14 -16.05
N THR A 230 -6.53 13.02 -15.49
CA THR A 230 -6.74 12.99 -14.03
C THR A 230 -6.67 11.59 -13.42
N ARG A 231 -6.91 10.52 -14.20
CA ARG A 231 -6.87 9.13 -13.71
C ARG A 231 -6.47 8.10 -14.75
N ILE A 232 -5.98 6.96 -14.26
CA ILE A 232 -5.90 5.71 -15.03
C ILE A 232 -7.25 5.02 -14.90
N VAL A 233 -7.88 4.70 -16.02
CA VAL A 233 -9.15 4.00 -16.10
C VAL A 233 -8.87 2.53 -16.34
N PHE A 234 -9.52 1.67 -15.57
CA PHE A 234 -9.56 0.23 -15.78
C PHE A 234 -10.92 -0.20 -16.33
N SER A 235 -10.92 -1.15 -17.26
CA SER A 235 -12.15 -1.65 -17.88
C SER A 235 -12.00 -3.08 -18.36
N LYS A 236 -13.15 -3.75 -18.49
CA LYS A 236 -13.27 -5.04 -19.18
C LYS A 236 -13.06 -4.93 -20.68
N ASP A 237 -13.48 -3.83 -21.26
CA ASP A 237 -13.48 -3.60 -22.71
C ASP A 237 -12.40 -2.59 -23.11
N PRO A 238 -11.78 -2.74 -24.30
CA PRO A 238 -10.74 -1.84 -24.76
C PRO A 238 -11.27 -0.43 -25.04
N PRO A 239 -10.42 0.61 -24.90
CA PRO A 239 -10.78 1.96 -25.29
C PRO A 239 -11.04 2.07 -26.80
N ALA A 240 -12.19 2.62 -27.19
CA ALA A 240 -12.61 2.71 -28.60
C ALA A 240 -11.71 3.59 -29.47
N ASN A 241 -11.04 4.59 -28.88
CA ASN A 241 -10.28 5.63 -29.58
C ASN A 241 -8.77 5.59 -29.28
N LYS A 242 -8.25 4.46 -28.79
CA LYS A 242 -6.83 4.32 -28.48
C LYS A 242 -6.29 3.02 -29.03
N GLN A 243 -5.07 3.09 -29.58
CA GLN A 243 -4.32 1.88 -29.88
C GLN A 243 -4.00 1.14 -28.59
N VAL A 244 -4.23 -0.17 -28.58
CA VAL A 244 -4.01 -1.02 -27.41
C VAL A 244 -2.75 -1.84 -27.60
N PHE A 245 -1.86 -1.79 -26.61
CA PHE A 245 -0.63 -2.57 -26.57
C PHE A 245 -0.70 -3.64 -25.49
N LYS A 246 0.04 -4.72 -25.71
CA LYS A 246 0.30 -5.74 -24.70
C LYS A 246 1.80 -5.81 -24.48
N VAL A 247 2.24 -5.73 -23.22
CA VAL A 247 3.65 -5.96 -22.91
C VAL A 247 3.96 -7.44 -23.08
N LYS A 248 5.06 -7.76 -23.76
CA LYS A 248 5.41 -9.14 -24.11
C LYS A 248 5.48 -10.00 -22.84
N THR A 249 4.87 -11.17 -22.89
CA THR A 249 4.77 -12.09 -21.74
C THR A 249 6.13 -12.53 -21.17
N VAL A 250 7.20 -12.53 -21.99
CA VAL A 250 8.57 -12.78 -21.49
C VAL A 250 9.02 -11.68 -20.54
N ILE A 251 8.70 -10.42 -20.85
CA ILE A 251 9.00 -9.25 -20.01
C ILE A 251 8.15 -9.32 -18.74
N GLU A 252 6.84 -9.59 -18.84
CA GLU A 252 5.96 -9.74 -17.67
C GLU A 252 6.44 -10.85 -16.72
N LYS A 253 6.80 -12.03 -17.26
CA LYS A 253 7.35 -13.14 -16.47
C LYS A 253 8.68 -12.77 -15.81
N ALA A 254 9.55 -12.05 -16.52
CA ALA A 254 10.83 -11.60 -15.97
C ALA A 254 10.65 -10.56 -14.86
N LEU A 255 9.68 -9.64 -15.00
CA LEU A 255 9.35 -8.62 -13.99
C LEU A 255 8.74 -9.24 -12.73
N ASN A 256 7.82 -10.20 -12.90
CA ASN A 256 7.27 -10.97 -11.78
C ASN A 256 8.37 -11.79 -11.08
N LYS A 257 9.22 -12.49 -11.85
CA LYS A 257 10.36 -13.23 -11.30
C LYS A 257 11.39 -12.32 -10.63
N LYS A 258 11.69 -11.13 -11.14
CA LYS A 258 12.65 -10.21 -10.51
C LYS A 258 12.18 -9.79 -9.12
N GLN A 259 10.88 -9.68 -8.91
CA GLN A 259 10.34 -9.44 -7.58
C GLN A 259 10.43 -10.69 -6.70
N ASP A 260 10.10 -11.88 -7.22
CA ASP A 260 10.30 -13.15 -6.49
C ASP A 260 11.78 -13.45 -6.19
N VAL A 261 12.68 -12.99 -7.05
CA VAL A 261 14.14 -13.15 -6.90
C VAL A 261 14.71 -12.07 -6.00
N LYS A 262 14.19 -10.82 -5.98
CA LYS A 262 14.47 -9.87 -4.90
C LYS A 262 13.96 -10.42 -3.55
N LYS A 263 12.84 -11.14 -3.54
CA LYS A 263 12.36 -11.92 -2.38
C LYS A 263 13.24 -13.14 -2.03
N LYS A 264 13.99 -13.72 -2.99
CA LYS A 264 14.83 -14.93 -2.78
C LYS A 264 16.34 -14.69 -2.71
N ARG A 265 16.87 -13.53 -3.14
CA ARG A 265 18.31 -13.25 -3.24
C ARG A 265 19.01 -12.95 -1.91
N ASN A 266 18.30 -12.89 -0.79
CA ASN A 266 18.92 -12.85 0.54
C ASN A 266 19.39 -14.23 1.04
N THR A 267 19.85 -15.09 0.13
CA THR A 267 20.67 -16.25 0.47
C THR A 267 22.02 -16.05 -0.20
N HIS A 268 22.96 -15.45 0.52
CA HIS A 268 24.35 -15.47 0.11
C HIS A 268 25.01 -16.83 0.42
N PRO A 269 25.97 -17.25 -0.42
CA PRO A 269 26.56 -18.58 -0.37
C PRO A 269 27.45 -18.75 0.86
N LYS A 270 27.52 -19.99 1.33
CA LYS A 270 28.38 -20.42 2.43
C LYS A 270 29.82 -19.97 2.19
N LEU A 271 30.35 -19.19 3.13
CA LEU A 271 31.77 -19.13 3.48
C LEU A 271 31.94 -19.83 4.82
#